data_AF-A0A800FJQ2-F1
#
_entry.id   AF-A0A800FJQ2-F1
#
_cell.length_a   1.000
_cell.length_b   1.000
_cell.length_c   1.000
_cell.angle_alpha   90.00
_cell.angle_beta   90.00
_cell.angle_gamma   90.00
#
_symmetry.space_group_name_H-M   'P 1'
#
loop_
_entity.id
_entity.type
_entity.pdbx_description
1 polymer ?
#
loop_
_entity_poly.entity_id
_entity_poly.type
_entity_poly.pdbx_seq_one_letter_code
_entity_poly.pdbx_strand_id
1 'polypeptide(L)'
;MNLNTLFKINVFVSGLFGLGFVFAPEATLAPYGLSQEIIDGSVMVARWFGGANIGYAILSWMMSNSQDSDAKTNVAKAYSIGFGISFLISIQNQLSGEMNSLGWSTVILFAAFSIAFGKFAFKK
;
A
#
# COMPACT_ATOMS: atom_id res chain seq x y z
N MET A 1 -13.00 -10.56 11.23
CA MET A 1 -12.35 -10.74 9.90
C MET A 1 -11.26 -11.79 10.05
N ASN A 2 -11.06 -12.68 9.07
CA ASN A 2 -9.95 -13.63 9.05
C ASN A 2 -8.83 -13.16 8.09
N LEU A 3 -7.69 -13.85 8.08
CA LEU A 3 -6.53 -13.46 7.28
C LEU A 3 -6.80 -13.52 5.76
N ASN A 4 -7.64 -14.46 5.30
CA ASN A 4 -8.04 -14.53 3.89
C ASN A 4 -8.80 -13.28 3.44
N THR A 5 -9.77 -12.84 4.23
CA THR A 5 -10.52 -11.61 3.94
C THR A 5 -9.59 -10.40 3.90
N LEU A 6 -8.62 -10.32 4.82
CA LEU A 6 -7.65 -9.21 4.82
C LEU A 6 -6.77 -9.21 3.57
N PHE A 7 -6.27 -10.38 3.14
CA PHE A 7 -5.56 -10.48 1.86
C PHE A 7 -6.43 -10.07 0.68
N LYS A 8 -7.71 -10.50 0.62
CA LYS A 8 -8.63 -10.08 -0.45
C LYS A 8 -8.81 -8.56 -0.49
N ILE A 9 -8.96 -7.91 0.65
CA ILE A 9 -9.02 -6.44 0.72
C ILE A 9 -7.73 -5.84 0.15
N ASN A 10 -6.57 -6.38 0.50
CA ASN A 10 -5.29 -5.91 -0.05
C ASN A 10 -5.16 -6.13 -1.57
N VAL A 11 -5.74 -7.20 -2.13
CA VAL A 11 -5.83 -7.39 -3.59
C VAL A 11 -6.49 -6.19 -4.25
N PHE A 12 -7.65 -5.77 -3.73
CA PHE A 12 -8.38 -4.64 -4.30
C PHE A 12 -7.62 -3.34 -4.13
N VAL A 13 -7.08 -3.06 -2.95
CA VAL A 13 -6.38 -1.78 -2.68
C VAL A 13 -5.07 -1.70 -3.47
N SER A 14 -4.18 -2.69 -3.34
CA SER A 14 -2.92 -2.70 -4.07
C SER A 14 -3.14 -2.81 -5.58
N GLY A 15 -4.18 -3.54 -6.02
CA GLY A 15 -4.55 -3.62 -7.43
C GLY A 15 -5.01 -2.28 -7.99
N LEU A 16 -5.93 -1.59 -7.30
CA LEU A 16 -6.45 -0.30 -7.72
C LEU A 16 -5.35 0.77 -7.82
N PHE A 17 -4.56 0.95 -6.76
CA PHE A 17 -3.44 1.89 -6.78
C PHE A 17 -2.35 1.46 -7.75
N GLY A 18 -2.07 0.16 -7.85
CA GLY A 18 -1.09 -0.39 -8.78
C GLY A 18 -1.43 -0.05 -10.24
N LEU A 19 -2.68 -0.31 -10.65
CA LEU A 19 -3.16 0.03 -11.99
C LEU A 19 -3.16 1.54 -12.22
N GLY A 20 -3.61 2.33 -11.24
CA GLY A 20 -3.58 3.80 -11.30
C GLY A 20 -2.17 4.32 -11.56
N PHE A 21 -1.20 3.92 -10.74
CA PHE A 21 0.18 4.38 -10.88
C PHE A 21 0.88 3.89 -12.16
N VAL A 22 0.58 2.68 -12.66
CA VAL A 22 1.16 2.18 -13.91
C VAL A 22 0.62 2.94 -15.13
N PHE A 23 -0.71 3.05 -15.23
CA PHE A 23 -1.35 3.55 -16.46
C PHE A 23 -1.64 5.05 -16.43
N ALA A 24 -1.88 5.62 -15.25
CA ALA A 24 -2.26 7.01 -15.07
C ALA A 24 -1.60 7.64 -13.81
N PRO A 25 -0.26 7.67 -13.72
CA PRO A 25 0.46 8.15 -12.54
C PRO A 25 0.10 9.59 -12.17
N GLU A 26 0.07 10.50 -13.15
CA GLU A 26 -0.27 11.91 -12.92
C GLU A 26 -1.68 12.07 -12.37
N ALA A 27 -2.67 11.38 -12.95
CA ALA A 27 -4.05 11.41 -12.47
C ALA A 27 -4.21 10.79 -11.08
N THR A 28 -3.34 9.84 -10.72
CA THR A 28 -3.32 9.22 -9.38
C THR A 28 -2.73 10.18 -8.34
N LEU A 29 -1.77 11.01 -8.73
CA LEU A 29 -1.07 11.96 -7.85
C LEU A 29 -1.76 13.32 -7.75
N ALA A 30 -2.42 13.80 -8.81
CA ALA A 30 -3.05 15.12 -8.87
C ALA A 30 -4.02 15.42 -7.70
N PRO A 31 -4.85 14.47 -7.21
CA PRO A 31 -5.74 14.73 -6.08
C PRO A 31 -5.03 15.13 -4.77
N TYR A 32 -3.75 14.78 -4.61
CA TYR A 32 -2.96 15.14 -3.43
C TYR A 32 -2.53 16.61 -3.42
N GLY A 33 -2.78 17.37 -4.48
CA GLY A 33 -2.46 18.80 -4.55
C GLY A 33 -0.95 19.09 -4.65
N LEU A 34 -0.17 18.09 -5.07
CA LEU A 34 1.26 18.24 -5.35
C LEU A 34 1.48 19.26 -6.48
N SER A 35 2.60 19.96 -6.45
CA SER A 35 3.00 20.82 -7.57
C SER A 35 3.22 19.99 -8.85
N GLN A 36 3.00 20.61 -10.01
CA GLN A 36 3.20 19.93 -11.29
C GLN A 36 4.66 19.47 -11.47
N GLU A 37 5.62 20.25 -10.99
CA GLU A 37 7.04 19.90 -11.02
C GLU A 37 7.33 18.59 -10.27
N ILE A 38 6.73 18.40 -9.09
CA ILE A 38 6.86 17.15 -8.31
C ILE A 38 6.18 15.99 -9.03
N ILE A 39 4.98 16.23 -9.60
CA ILE A 39 4.25 15.20 -10.35
C ILE A 39 5.11 14.71 -11.52
N ASP A 40 5.58 15.62 -12.37
CA ASP A 40 6.39 15.31 -13.56
C ASP A 40 7.68 14.58 -13.18
N GLY A 41 8.37 15.04 -12.11
CA GLY A 41 9.57 14.41 -11.58
C GLY A 41 9.34 13.01 -10.98
N SER A 42 8.11 12.66 -10.64
CA SER A 42 7.76 11.40 -9.99
C SER A 42 7.21 10.32 -10.92
N VAL A 43 6.82 10.65 -12.16
CA VAL A 43 6.10 9.75 -13.09
C VAL A 43 6.79 8.39 -13.25
N MET A 44 8.11 8.39 -13.47
CA MET A 44 8.86 7.14 -13.68
C MET A 44 8.81 6.24 -12.43
N VAL A 45 9.09 6.81 -11.25
CA VAL A 45 9.11 6.06 -9.98
C VAL A 45 7.70 5.64 -9.58
N ALA A 46 6.69 6.48 -9.84
CA ALA A 46 5.29 6.14 -9.63
C ALA A 46 4.91 4.87 -10.42
N ARG A 47 5.31 4.75 -11.69
CA ARG A 47 5.05 3.53 -12.48
C ARG A 47 5.73 2.29 -11.90
N TRP A 48 6.97 2.40 -11.43
CA TRP A 48 7.66 1.28 -10.76
C TRP A 48 6.96 0.88 -9.46
N PHE A 49 6.54 1.87 -8.67
CA PHE A 49 5.76 1.65 -7.47
C PHE A 49 4.39 1.01 -7.79
N GLY A 50 3.77 1.40 -8.89
CA GLY A 50 2.57 0.77 -9.42
C GLY A 50 2.79 -0.71 -9.74
N GLY A 51 3.89 -1.04 -10.43
CA GLY A 51 4.30 -2.42 -10.72
C GLY A 51 4.51 -3.24 -9.44
N ALA A 52 5.16 -2.67 -8.43
CA ALA A 52 5.35 -3.32 -7.13
C ALA A 52 4.00 -3.58 -6.43
N ASN A 53 3.08 -2.62 -6.46
CA ASN A 53 1.73 -2.78 -5.91
C ASN A 53 0.91 -3.87 -6.62
N ILE A 54 1.03 -3.98 -7.95
CA ILE A 54 0.43 -5.11 -8.69
C ILE A 54 1.03 -6.44 -8.21
N GLY A 55 2.34 -6.50 -7.99
CA GLY A 55 3.01 -7.66 -7.38
C GLY A 55 2.43 -8.02 -6.00
N TYR A 56 2.19 -7.02 -5.14
CA TYR A 56 1.52 -7.23 -3.85
C TYR A 56 0.07 -7.69 -4.00
N ALA A 57 -0.67 -7.18 -4.98
CA ALA A 57 -2.03 -7.63 -5.25
C ALA A 57 -2.05 -9.11 -5.66
N ILE A 58 -1.15 -9.53 -6.56
CA ILE A 58 -1.04 -10.92 -7.00
C ILE A 58 -0.65 -11.84 -5.83
N LEU A 59 0.37 -11.46 -5.04
CA LEU A 59 0.79 -12.23 -3.87
C LEU A 59 -0.33 -12.35 -2.83
N SER A 60 -1.06 -11.25 -2.59
CA SER A 60 -2.23 -11.25 -1.71
C SER A 60 -3.32 -12.19 -2.22
N TRP A 61 -3.58 -12.19 -3.53
CA TRP A 61 -4.56 -13.07 -4.14
C TRP A 61 -4.16 -14.54 -3.94
N MET A 62 -2.90 -14.89 -4.20
CA MET A 62 -2.37 -16.24 -3.94
C MET A 62 -2.52 -16.66 -2.48
N MET A 63 -2.16 -15.79 -1.53
CA MET A 63 -2.30 -16.07 -0.09
C MET A 63 -3.75 -16.13 0.37
N SER A 64 -4.67 -15.38 -0.27
CA SER A 64 -6.08 -15.39 0.10
C SER A 64 -6.80 -16.70 -0.22
N ASN A 65 -6.22 -17.49 -1.13
CA ASN A 65 -6.75 -18.78 -1.58
C ASN A 65 -5.92 -19.97 -1.03
N SER A 66 -4.85 -19.71 -0.27
CA SER A 66 -4.01 -20.77 0.31
C SER A 66 -4.55 -21.28 1.65
N GLN A 67 -4.23 -22.53 1.97
CA GLN A 67 -4.46 -23.08 3.31
C GLN A 67 -3.61 -22.36 4.36
N ASP A 68 -4.04 -22.42 5.61
CA ASP A 68 -3.29 -21.83 6.72
C ASP A 68 -1.94 -22.53 6.88
N SER A 69 -0.87 -21.73 6.92
CA SER A 69 0.52 -22.18 6.89
C SER A 69 1.46 -21.09 7.40
N ASP A 70 2.66 -21.50 7.83
CA ASP A 70 3.70 -20.56 8.26
C ASP A 70 4.07 -19.56 7.14
N ALA A 71 4.06 -20.00 5.88
CA ALA A 71 4.30 -19.12 4.74
C ALA A 71 3.29 -17.96 4.69
N LYS A 72 2.01 -18.26 4.88
CA LYS A 72 0.93 -17.25 4.88
C LYS A 72 1.05 -16.26 6.03
N THR A 73 1.39 -16.75 7.22
CA THR A 73 1.65 -15.92 8.40
C THR A 73 2.90 -15.05 8.21
N ASN A 74 3.96 -15.60 7.61
CA ASN A 74 5.18 -14.86 7.31
C ASN A 74 4.97 -13.78 6.23
N VAL A 75 4.11 -14.02 5.24
CA VAL A 75 3.71 -12.96 4.28
C VAL A 75 2.94 -11.86 5.00
N ALA A 76 2.01 -12.21 5.91
CA ALA A 76 1.33 -11.21 6.73
C ALA A 76 2.32 -10.38 7.56
N LYS A 77 3.37 -11.02 8.11
CA LYS A 77 4.45 -10.34 8.83
C LYS A 77 5.22 -9.37 7.94
N ALA A 78 5.60 -9.80 6.73
CA ALA A 78 6.27 -8.96 5.76
C ALA A 78 5.43 -7.74 5.38
N TYR A 79 4.13 -7.92 5.14
CA TYR A 79 3.21 -6.81 4.88
C TYR A 79 3.06 -5.87 6.07
N SER A 80 2.92 -6.39 7.28
CA SER A 80 2.81 -5.55 8.49
C SER A 80 4.01 -4.63 8.65
N ILE A 81 5.22 -5.17 8.48
CA ILE A 81 6.48 -4.42 8.56
C ILE A 81 6.60 -3.43 7.39
N GLY A 82 6.37 -3.88 6.16
CA GLY A 82 6.47 -3.04 4.96
C GLY A 82 5.52 -1.84 5.02
N PHE A 83 4.24 -2.07 5.32
CA PHE A 83 3.28 -0.98 5.51
C PHE A 83 3.61 -0.11 6.72
N GLY A 84 4.23 -0.67 7.77
CA GLY A 84 4.73 0.11 8.91
C GLY A 84 5.81 1.10 8.50
N ILE A 85 6.75 0.70 7.65
CA ILE A 85 7.78 1.59 7.08
C ILE A 85 7.12 2.65 6.19
N SER A 86 6.20 2.25 5.31
CA SER A 86 5.47 3.19 4.44
C SER A 86 4.63 4.20 5.26
N PHE A 87 4.06 3.78 6.38
CA PHE A 87 3.36 4.65 7.32
C PHE A 87 4.29 5.75 7.86
N LEU A 88 5.48 5.40 8.35
CA LEU A 88 6.43 6.37 8.88
C LEU A 88 6.88 7.38 7.80
N ILE A 89 7.17 6.90 6.59
CA ILE A 89 7.54 7.75 5.46
C ILE A 89 6.36 8.67 5.07
N SER A 90 5.14 8.15 5.06
CA SER A 90 3.96 8.94 4.70
C SER A 90 3.67 10.07 5.69
N ILE A 91 3.96 9.87 6.99
CA ILE A 91 3.87 10.95 7.97
C ILE A 91 4.87 12.05 7.62
N GLN A 92 6.13 11.70 7.33
CA GLN A 92 7.14 12.67 6.96
C GLN A 92 6.71 13.48 5.73
N ASN A 93 6.20 12.80 4.70
CA ASN A 93 5.70 13.45 3.48
C ASN A 93 4.48 14.35 3.76
N GLN A 94 3.56 13.94 4.63
CA GLN A 94 2.40 14.77 4.98
C GLN A 94 2.80 16.02 5.77
N LEU A 95 3.81 15.90 6.64
CA LEU A 95 4.31 16.99 7.46
C LEU A 95 5.24 17.94 6.69
N SER A 96 5.68 17.61 5.47
CA SER A 96 6.49 18.53 4.64
C SER A 96 5.69 19.71 4.10
N GLY A 97 4.35 19.59 4.06
CA GLY A 97 3.45 20.62 3.52
C GLY A 97 3.25 20.57 2.00
N GLU A 98 3.88 19.62 1.30
CA GLU A 98 3.77 19.46 -0.16
C GLU A 98 2.41 18.90 -0.60
N MET A 99 1.73 18.15 0.26
CA MET A 99 0.42 17.54 0.00
C MET A 99 -0.69 18.27 0.75
N ASN A 100 -1.87 18.33 0.13
CA ASN A 100 -3.10 18.76 0.78
C ASN A 100 -3.57 17.71 1.83
N SER A 101 -4.73 17.97 2.46
CA SER A 101 -5.27 17.09 3.52
C SER A 101 -5.56 15.65 3.08
N LEU A 102 -5.66 15.37 1.78
CA LEU A 102 -5.87 14.02 1.26
C LEU A 102 -4.67 13.10 1.56
N GLY A 103 -3.46 13.63 1.72
CA GLY A 103 -2.29 12.80 2.04
C GLY A 103 -2.43 12.04 3.37
N TRP A 104 -3.25 12.53 4.31
CA TRP A 104 -3.61 11.79 5.53
C TRP A 104 -4.33 10.47 5.23
N SER A 105 -5.03 10.35 4.11
CA SER A 105 -5.66 9.08 3.70
C SER A 105 -4.61 8.00 3.47
N THR A 106 -3.47 8.33 2.86
CA THR A 106 -2.34 7.42 2.66
C THR A 106 -1.70 7.02 3.99
N VAL A 107 -1.54 7.97 4.91
CA VAL A 107 -1.04 7.72 6.27
C VAL A 107 -1.94 6.73 6.99
N ILE A 108 -3.25 6.98 7.00
CA ILE A 108 -4.24 6.12 7.65
C ILE A 108 -4.27 4.74 6.99
N LEU A 109 -4.20 4.68 5.66
CA LEU A 109 -4.21 3.43 4.91
C LEU A 109 -3.03 2.53 5.29
N PHE A 110 -1.81 3.06 5.27
CA PHE A 110 -0.62 2.30 5.64
C PHE A 110 -0.63 1.89 7.12
N ALA A 111 -1.06 2.78 8.02
CA ALA A 111 -1.24 2.43 9.43
C ALA A 111 -2.25 1.28 9.60
N ALA A 112 -3.40 1.38 8.94
CA ALA A 112 -4.47 0.39 9.02
C ALA A 112 -3.99 -0.98 8.53
N PHE A 113 -3.31 -1.06 7.39
CA PHE A 113 -2.78 -2.32 6.88
C PHE A 113 -1.66 -2.88 7.74
N SER A 114 -0.73 -2.03 8.20
CA SER A 114 0.35 -2.42 9.12
C SER A 114 -0.22 -3.10 10.37
N ILE A 115 -1.20 -2.46 11.03
CA ILE A 115 -1.86 -2.96 12.23
C ILE A 115 -2.70 -4.20 11.93
N ALA A 116 -3.49 -4.18 10.85
CA ALA A 116 -4.39 -5.27 10.50
C ALA A 116 -3.63 -6.56 10.23
N PHE A 117 -2.56 -6.52 9.42
CA PHE A 117 -1.71 -7.68 9.19
C PHE A 117 -0.92 -8.07 10.44
N GLY A 118 -0.45 -7.08 11.22
CA GLY A 118 0.27 -7.31 12.47
C GLY A 118 -0.51 -8.15 13.49
N LYS A 119 -1.83 -7.95 13.57
CA LYS A 119 -2.72 -8.75 14.43
C LYS A 119 -2.72 -10.24 14.10
N PHE A 120 -2.44 -10.62 12.86
CA PHE A 120 -2.32 -12.04 12.46
C PHE A 120 -0.87 -12.52 12.47
N ALA A 121 0.07 -11.64 12.13
CA ALA A 121 1.49 -11.95 12.02
C ALA A 121 2.20 -12.20 13.36
N PHE A 122 1.75 -11.53 14.42
CA PHE A 122 2.42 -11.54 15.74
C PHE A 122 1.56 -12.10 16.87
N LYS A 123 0.35 -12.58 16.57
CA LYS A 123 -0.42 -13.34 17.55
C LYS A 123 0.22 -14.72 17.71
N LYS A 124 0.47 -15.10 18.97
CA LYS A 124 0.80 -16.48 19.35
C LYS A 124 -0.43 -17.36 19.22
#